data_AF-A0A9R0XV57-F1
#
_entry.id   AF-A0A9R0XV57-F1
#
_cell.length_a   1.000
_cell.length_b   1.000
_cell.length_c   1.000
_cell.angle_alpha   90.00
_cell.angle_beta   90.00
_cell.angle_gamma   90.00
#
_symmetry.space_group_name_H-M   'P 1'
#
loop_
_entity.id
_entity.type
_entity.pdbx_description
1 polymer ?
#
loop_
_entity_poly.entity_id
_entity_poly.type
_entity_poly.pdbx_seq_one_letter_code
_entity_poly.pdbx_strand_id
1 'polypeptide(L)'
;MLVYVDDIVIAGSTPAVVDRLVQSLSASFPIKDLGHLEYFLGLEASFHSGGMTLTQKKYALDLLHRVNMENCKATSTPLPTSESLSRHSGALLGRDDSFRYRSVVGALQYLTLTRPDISFAVNKVHISLSGEKHMRITWVTDDNSVPSVVDYGTKSNTYTSSSNGESTSYSYLMYSSGKIHHVVIGPLEDNTIYYYRCGGRGSEFQLKTPPSQFPLSLAVVGDLGQTSWTTSTLNHIKQCEYDMLLLPGDLSYADYMQHLWDSFGELVEPLASTRPWMVTQGNHEKERIPFLKSGFQSYNARWKMPYEESGSTSNLYYSFEVAGVHVIMLGSYTDYDESSDQYAWLKKTTFSALQADLANIDRKRTPWLVVLLHVPWYNSNWAHQGEGDSMMNAMEPLLHAAHVDIIIAGHVHAYERTERVYKGGVDPCGAVHITIGDGGNREGLARRYHNPKPLWSVFREASFGHGELKIVNSTHAHWTWHRNDDEEPVRTDDVWITSLAGSQCVQDSSSREFRKILMSP
;
A
#
# COMPACT_ATOMS: atom_id res chain seq x y z
N MET A 1 -28.10 -19.93 -5.39
CA MET A 1 -27.26 -18.91 -4.73
C MET A 1 -27.93 -18.59 -3.40
N LEU A 2 -27.32 -19.00 -2.29
CA LEU A 2 -27.75 -18.62 -0.94
C LEU A 2 -26.93 -17.39 -0.55
N VAL A 3 -27.55 -16.22 -0.53
CA VAL A 3 -26.94 -14.99 -0.03
C VAL A 3 -27.43 -14.82 1.40
N TYR A 4 -26.54 -14.96 2.37
CA TYR A 4 -26.79 -14.64 3.78
C TYR A 4 -26.08 -13.33 4.08
N VAL A 5 -26.82 -12.31 4.51
CA VAL A 5 -26.29 -11.05 5.01
C VAL A 5 -26.92 -10.86 6.38
N ASP A 6 -26.10 -10.62 7.41
CA ASP A 6 -26.55 -10.60 8.79
C ASP A 6 -27.35 -9.31 9.09
N ASP A 7 -26.71 -8.14 8.96
CA ASP A 7 -27.35 -6.83 9.16
C ASP A 7 -26.91 -5.84 8.06
N ILE A 8 -27.82 -4.96 7.61
CA ILE A 8 -27.56 -3.94 6.58
C ILE A 8 -28.06 -2.58 7.07
N VAL A 9 -27.20 -1.56 7.00
CA VAL A 9 -27.62 -0.17 7.23
C VAL A 9 -28.07 0.45 5.89
N ILE A 10 -29.29 0.95 5.86
CA ILE A 10 -29.85 1.65 4.71
C ILE A 10 -29.95 3.14 5.02
N ALA A 11 -29.31 3.97 4.21
CA ALA A 11 -29.40 5.43 4.28
C ALA A 11 -30.01 5.99 2.99
N GLY A 12 -30.82 7.03 3.10
CA GLY A 12 -31.46 7.68 1.96
C GLY A 12 -31.67 9.16 2.21
N SER A 13 -31.80 9.93 1.12
CA SER A 13 -32.01 11.38 1.19
C SER A 13 -33.36 11.78 1.79
N THR A 14 -34.34 10.88 1.78
CA THR A 14 -35.66 11.04 2.41
C THR A 14 -36.17 9.68 2.91
N PRO A 15 -37.03 9.65 3.95
CA PRO A 15 -37.66 8.42 4.42
C PRO A 15 -38.37 7.64 3.30
N ALA A 16 -39.07 8.33 2.39
CA ALA A 16 -39.77 7.72 1.27
C ALA A 16 -38.85 7.00 0.25
N VAL A 17 -37.56 7.34 0.18
CA VAL A 17 -36.58 6.61 -0.64
C VAL A 17 -36.16 5.33 0.08
N VAL A 18 -35.92 5.40 1.39
CA VAL A 18 -35.58 4.24 2.21
C VAL A 18 -36.72 3.22 2.19
N ASP A 19 -37.96 3.67 2.41
CA ASP A 19 -39.15 2.79 2.41
C ASP A 19 -39.32 2.05 1.09
N ARG A 20 -39.13 2.74 -0.04
CA ARG A 20 -39.22 2.12 -1.37
C ARG A 20 -38.13 1.08 -1.59
N LEU A 21 -36.91 1.33 -1.11
CA LEU A 21 -35.82 0.37 -1.19
C LEU A 21 -36.10 -0.86 -0.33
N VAL A 22 -36.55 -0.67 0.92
CA VAL A 22 -36.93 -1.77 1.83
C VAL A 22 -38.06 -2.61 1.23
N GLN A 23 -39.07 -1.99 0.61
CA GLN A 23 -40.15 -2.71 -0.09
C GLN A 23 -39.63 -3.53 -1.27
N SER A 24 -38.74 -2.96 -2.09
CA SER A 24 -38.15 -3.67 -3.23
C SER A 24 -37.30 -4.87 -2.79
N LEU A 25 -36.52 -4.70 -1.72
CA LEU A 25 -35.71 -5.77 -1.13
C LEU A 25 -36.60 -6.86 -0.52
N SER A 26 -37.67 -6.49 0.20
CA SER A 26 -38.63 -7.42 0.80
C SER A 26 -39.40 -8.25 -0.22
N ALA A 27 -39.57 -7.72 -1.44
CA ALA A 27 -40.20 -8.46 -2.53
C ALA A 27 -39.28 -9.55 -3.11
N SER A 28 -37.96 -9.38 -2.96
CA SER A 28 -36.95 -10.27 -3.56
C SER A 28 -36.29 -11.20 -2.53
N PHE A 29 -36.26 -10.78 -1.26
CA PHE A 29 -35.54 -11.46 -0.18
C PHE A 29 -36.35 -11.41 1.13
N PRO A 30 -36.29 -12.48 1.95
CA PRO A 30 -36.84 -12.45 3.30
C PRO A 30 -35.98 -11.54 4.18
N ILE A 31 -36.38 -10.28 4.32
CA ILE A 31 -35.71 -9.30 5.18
C ILE A 31 -36.61 -8.90 6.35
N LYS A 32 -35.98 -8.54 7.46
CA LYS A 32 -36.66 -7.97 8.63
C LYS A 32 -36.16 -6.55 8.81
N ASP A 33 -37.07 -5.59 8.71
CA ASP A 33 -36.78 -4.21 9.07
C ASP A 33 -36.73 -4.07 10.60
N LEU A 34 -35.61 -3.56 11.10
CA LEU A 34 -35.37 -3.34 12.53
C LEU A 34 -35.65 -1.88 12.93
N GLY A 35 -36.02 -1.02 11.98
CA GLY A 35 -36.36 0.38 12.21
C GLY A 35 -35.13 1.29 12.18
N HIS A 36 -35.18 2.38 12.95
CA HIS A 36 -34.08 3.33 13.01
C HIS A 36 -32.81 2.69 13.55
N LEU A 37 -31.67 3.10 13.00
CA LEU A 37 -30.35 2.65 13.45
C LEU A 37 -30.15 3.02 14.92
N GLU A 38 -30.15 2.04 15.81
CA GLU A 38 -29.83 2.25 17.23
C GLU A 38 -28.46 1.67 17.58
N TYR A 39 -28.15 0.48 17.05
CA TYR A 39 -26.89 -0.22 17.28
C TYR A 39 -26.49 -1.04 16.07
N PHE A 40 -25.24 -0.93 15.62
CA PHE A 40 -24.71 -1.74 14.52
C PHE A 40 -23.21 -1.96 14.69
N LEU A 41 -22.78 -3.23 14.70
CA LEU A 41 -21.38 -3.64 14.82
C LEU A 41 -20.57 -3.01 15.97
N GLY A 42 -21.20 -2.59 17.07
CA GLY A 42 -20.49 -1.93 18.17
C GLY A 42 -20.64 -0.41 18.21
N LEU A 43 -21.31 0.18 17.20
CA LEU A 43 -21.65 1.59 17.13
C LEU A 43 -23.09 1.81 17.57
N GLU A 44 -23.29 2.65 18.57
CA GLU A 44 -24.57 3.22 18.97
C GLU A 44 -24.84 4.48 18.16
N ALA A 45 -26.04 4.59 17.60
CA ALA A 45 -26.52 5.78 16.92
C ALA A 45 -27.67 6.41 17.71
N SER A 46 -27.58 7.71 17.93
CA SER A 46 -28.66 8.50 18.53
C SER A 46 -29.00 9.67 17.63
N PHE A 47 -30.27 9.81 17.29
CA PHE A 47 -30.78 10.88 16.44
C PHE A 47 -31.33 12.03 17.30
N HIS A 48 -31.05 13.26 16.89
CA HIS A 48 -31.55 14.48 17.52
C HIS A 48 -31.90 15.53 16.44
N SER A 49 -32.54 16.63 16.84
CA SER A 49 -33.03 17.66 15.91
C SER A 49 -31.94 18.33 15.06
N GLY A 50 -30.66 18.15 15.41
CA GLY A 50 -29.51 18.71 14.71
C GLY A 50 -28.65 17.69 13.95
N GLY A 51 -29.04 16.41 13.93
CA GLY A 51 -28.27 15.35 13.25
C GLY A 51 -28.26 14.02 14.00
N MET A 52 -27.16 13.27 13.82
CA MET A 52 -26.94 11.97 14.42
C MET A 52 -25.61 11.98 15.16
N THR A 53 -25.60 11.45 16.39
CA THR A 53 -24.37 11.19 17.17
C THR A 53 -24.10 9.69 17.15
N LEU A 54 -22.85 9.31 16.82
CA LEU A 54 -22.35 7.94 16.89
C LEU A 54 -21.41 7.79 18.10
N THR A 55 -21.50 6.67 18.82
CA THR A 55 -20.62 6.35 19.96
C THR A 55 -20.35 4.85 20.05
N GLN A 56 -19.24 4.43 20.66
CA GLN A 56 -18.99 3.03 21.01
C GLN A 56 -19.00 2.82 22.53
N LYS A 57 -19.71 3.66 23.30
CA LYS A 57 -19.70 3.63 24.76
C LYS A 57 -20.10 2.27 25.32
N LYS A 58 -21.21 1.70 24.84
CA LYS A 58 -21.69 0.37 25.21
C LYS A 58 -20.70 -0.70 24.81
N TYR A 59 -20.14 -0.65 23.59
CA TYR A 59 -19.12 -1.61 23.17
C TYR A 59 -17.87 -1.56 24.08
N ALA A 60 -17.44 -0.37 24.50
CA ALA A 60 -16.35 -0.20 25.45
C ALA A 60 -16.67 -0.81 26.82
N LEU A 61 -17.89 -0.57 27.34
CA LEU A 61 -18.35 -1.12 28.62
C LEU A 61 -18.49 -2.66 28.56
N ASP A 62 -19.06 -3.18 27.47
CA ASP A 62 -19.21 -4.62 27.24
C ASP A 62 -17.85 -5.29 27.11
N LEU A 63 -16.87 -4.64 26.46
CA LEU A 63 -15.50 -5.13 26.40
C LEU A 63 -14.88 -5.20 27.80
N LEU A 64 -14.99 -4.14 28.60
CA LEU A 64 -14.49 -4.11 29.97
C LEU A 64 -15.15 -5.22 30.81
N HIS A 65 -16.46 -5.43 30.65
CA HIS A 65 -17.17 -6.49 31.34
C HIS A 65 -16.67 -7.88 30.93
N ARG A 66 -16.49 -8.13 29.62
CA ARG A 66 -16.00 -9.40 29.07
C ARG A 66 -14.61 -9.79 29.60
N VAL A 67 -13.78 -8.81 29.94
CA VAL A 67 -12.44 -9.04 30.52
C VAL A 67 -12.39 -8.88 32.04
N ASN A 68 -13.54 -8.74 32.70
CA ASN A 68 -13.67 -8.50 34.15
C ASN A 68 -12.90 -7.25 34.64
N MET A 69 -12.92 -6.17 33.86
CA MET A 69 -12.24 -4.89 34.15
C MET A 69 -13.21 -3.72 34.36
N GLU A 70 -14.52 -3.96 34.48
CA GLU A 70 -15.53 -2.90 34.70
C GLU A 70 -15.29 -2.02 35.94
N ASN A 71 -14.59 -2.56 36.94
CA ASN A 71 -14.28 -1.89 38.20
C ASN A 71 -12.80 -1.44 38.29
N CYS A 72 -12.04 -1.56 37.20
CA CYS A 72 -10.66 -1.09 37.18
C CYS A 72 -10.60 0.44 37.31
N LYS A 73 -9.56 0.93 38.00
CA LYS A 73 -9.32 2.37 38.09
C LYS A 73 -8.99 2.91 36.69
N ALA A 74 -9.65 3.99 36.31
CA ALA A 74 -9.31 4.71 35.09
C ALA A 74 -7.84 5.15 35.14
N THR A 75 -7.14 4.99 34.02
CA THR A 75 -5.77 5.48 33.84
C THR A 75 -5.76 6.41 32.63
N SER A 76 -5.04 7.52 32.72
CA SER A 76 -4.81 8.42 31.59
C SER A 76 -3.82 7.85 30.57
N THR A 77 -3.05 6.82 30.96
CA THR A 77 -2.06 6.13 30.13
C THR A 77 -2.26 4.61 30.27
N PRO A 78 -2.91 3.95 29.29
CA PRO A 78 -3.31 2.55 29.40
C PRO A 78 -2.15 1.54 29.35
N LEU A 79 -0.96 1.94 28.92
CA LEU A 79 0.25 1.12 28.94
C LEU A 79 1.33 1.75 29.85
N PRO A 80 1.87 1.02 30.85
CA PRO A 80 2.99 1.50 31.66
C PRO A 80 4.27 1.63 30.80
N THR A 81 4.98 2.75 30.90
CA THR A 81 6.20 3.00 30.10
C THR A 81 7.44 2.21 30.59
N SER A 82 7.30 1.40 31.63
CA SER A 82 8.41 0.77 32.37
C SER A 82 8.39 -0.76 32.37
N GLU A 83 7.36 -1.41 31.81
CA GLU A 83 7.30 -2.88 31.73
C GLU A 83 7.83 -3.37 30.37
N SER A 84 8.83 -4.26 30.41
CA SER A 84 9.38 -4.93 29.22
C SER A 84 8.62 -6.23 28.99
N LEU A 85 7.85 -6.31 27.90
CA LEU A 85 7.21 -7.54 27.45
C LEU A 85 8.24 -8.39 26.68
N SER A 86 8.42 -9.66 27.03
CA SER A 86 9.32 -10.58 26.33
C SER A 86 8.60 -11.87 25.98
N ARG A 87 8.85 -12.37 24.76
CA ARG A 87 8.32 -13.64 24.25
C ARG A 87 8.88 -14.86 25.01
N HIS A 88 9.99 -14.68 25.71
CA HIS A 88 10.72 -15.74 26.41
C HIS A 88 10.61 -15.64 27.93
N SER A 89 9.92 -14.61 28.44
CA SER A 89 9.62 -14.46 29.87
C SER A 89 8.13 -14.72 30.12
N GLY A 90 7.82 -15.23 31.31
CA GLY A 90 6.46 -15.55 31.73
C GLY A 90 6.02 -16.97 31.35
N ALA A 91 4.80 -17.31 31.75
CA ALA A 91 4.18 -18.58 31.43
C ALA A 91 3.56 -18.52 30.03
N LEU A 92 3.79 -19.55 29.21
CA LEU A 92 3.11 -19.67 27.92
C LEU A 92 1.60 -19.76 28.17
N LEU A 93 0.85 -18.91 27.46
CA LEU A 93 -0.60 -18.95 27.50
C LEU A 93 -1.10 -20.26 26.88
N GLY A 94 -2.08 -20.88 27.53
CA GLY A 94 -2.84 -21.97 26.93
C GLY A 94 -3.60 -21.50 25.68
N ARG A 95 -4.14 -22.44 24.90
CA ARG A 95 -4.88 -22.14 23.67
C ARG A 95 -6.03 -21.16 23.91
N ASP A 96 -6.77 -21.35 24.99
CA ASP A 96 -7.93 -20.53 25.34
C ASP A 96 -7.54 -19.12 25.81
N ASP A 97 -6.49 -19.01 26.62
CA ASP A 97 -5.99 -17.70 27.08
C ASP A 97 -5.36 -16.90 25.94
N SER A 98 -4.68 -17.57 25.02
CA SER A 98 -4.13 -16.97 23.80
C SER A 98 -5.24 -16.47 22.87
N PHE A 99 -6.33 -17.23 22.73
CA PHE A 99 -7.51 -16.79 21.98
C PHE A 99 -8.18 -15.58 22.62
N ARG A 100 -8.40 -15.62 23.94
CA ARG A 100 -8.95 -14.48 24.71
C ARG A 100 -8.09 -13.24 24.55
N TYR A 101 -6.77 -13.36 24.70
CA TYR A 101 -5.85 -12.23 24.52
C TYR A 101 -5.98 -11.59 23.13
N ARG A 102 -5.89 -12.37 22.05
CA ARG A 102 -6.03 -11.85 20.68
C ARG A 102 -7.40 -11.22 20.44
N SER A 103 -8.46 -11.80 20.99
CA SER A 103 -9.82 -11.27 20.89
C SER A 103 -9.95 -9.89 21.56
N VAL A 104 -9.27 -9.69 22.70
CA VAL A 104 -9.24 -8.39 23.40
C VAL A 104 -8.44 -7.35 22.62
N VAL A 105 -7.29 -7.73 22.07
CA VAL A 105 -6.47 -6.83 21.23
C VAL A 105 -7.28 -6.37 20.01
N GLY A 106 -7.92 -7.28 19.27
CA GLY A 106 -8.77 -6.91 18.14
C GLY A 106 -9.94 -6.00 18.53
N ALA A 107 -10.52 -6.23 19.71
CA ALA A 107 -11.60 -5.37 20.22
C ALA A 107 -11.12 -3.98 20.64
N LEU A 108 -9.90 -3.84 21.18
CA LEU A 108 -9.28 -2.55 21.48
C LEU A 108 -8.90 -1.79 20.21
N GLN A 109 -8.43 -2.48 19.17
CA GLN A 109 -8.22 -1.90 17.84
C GLN A 109 -9.53 -1.36 17.26
N TYR A 110 -10.63 -2.10 17.36
CA TYR A 110 -11.94 -1.62 16.91
C TYR A 110 -12.45 -0.38 17.68
N LEU A 111 -12.02 -0.21 18.93
CA LEU A 111 -12.38 0.96 19.76
C LEU A 111 -11.65 2.25 19.35
N THR A 112 -10.54 2.18 18.62
CA THR A 112 -9.79 3.39 18.23
C THR A 112 -10.61 4.30 17.32
N LEU A 113 -11.62 3.75 16.63
CA LEU A 113 -12.60 4.50 15.83
C LEU A 113 -13.30 5.63 16.61
N THR A 114 -13.49 5.48 17.93
CA THR A 114 -14.08 6.54 18.79
C THR A 114 -13.24 6.91 20.01
N ARG A 115 -12.13 6.22 20.27
CA ARG A 115 -11.19 6.45 21.39
C ARG A 115 -9.75 6.63 20.90
N PRO A 116 -9.42 7.75 20.23
CA PRO A 116 -8.04 8.01 19.77
C PRO A 116 -7.05 8.23 20.92
N ASP A 117 -7.51 8.45 22.15
CA ASP A 117 -6.66 8.60 23.33
C ASP A 117 -5.95 7.29 23.73
N ILE A 118 -6.45 6.14 23.30
CA ILE A 118 -5.71 4.88 23.40
C ILE A 118 -4.78 4.64 22.21
N SER A 119 -4.74 5.57 21.22
CA SER A 119 -3.90 5.46 20.04
C SER A 119 -2.40 5.52 20.35
N PHE A 120 -1.99 6.16 21.45
CA PHE A 120 -0.59 6.15 21.89
C PHE A 120 -0.08 4.73 22.25
N ALA A 121 -0.99 3.84 22.68
CA ALA A 121 -0.66 2.43 22.84
C ALA A 121 -0.57 1.68 21.49
N VAL A 122 -0.90 2.33 20.36
CA VAL A 122 -0.97 1.79 18.99
C VAL A 122 -0.43 2.82 17.98
N ASN A 123 0.87 3.15 18.05
CA ASN A 123 1.54 4.12 17.16
C ASN A 123 1.24 3.89 15.65
N LYS A 124 1.69 4.81 14.78
CA LYS A 124 1.50 4.72 13.32
C LYS A 124 2.84 4.56 12.62
N VAL A 125 3.52 3.45 12.87
CA VAL A 125 4.87 3.19 12.33
C VAL A 125 4.80 2.54 10.94
N HIS A 126 5.57 3.07 10.00
CA HIS A 126 5.83 2.41 8.73
C HIS A 126 7.29 2.58 8.31
N ILE A 127 7.74 1.69 7.45
CA ILE A 127 9.12 1.61 6.97
C ILE A 127 9.16 1.76 5.45
N SER A 128 10.16 2.46 4.93
CA SER A 128 10.53 2.46 3.51
C SER A 128 12.04 2.29 3.35
N LEU A 129 12.51 1.95 2.14
CA LEU A 129 13.94 2.00 1.83
C LEU A 129 14.41 3.46 1.74
N SER A 130 15.68 3.72 2.07
CA SER A 130 16.28 5.06 2.01
C SER A 130 17.73 5.00 1.51
N GLY A 131 17.92 4.38 0.34
CA GLY A 131 19.25 4.14 -0.24
C GLY A 131 19.88 2.81 0.18
N GLU A 132 21.10 2.56 -0.30
CA GLU A 132 21.79 1.29 -0.10
C GLU A 132 22.01 1.00 1.39
N LYS A 133 21.51 -0.16 1.86
CA LYS A 133 21.59 -0.61 3.26
C LYS A 133 20.94 0.32 4.30
N HIS A 134 20.11 1.27 3.88
CA HIS A 134 19.44 2.19 4.78
C HIS A 134 17.92 2.08 4.66
N MET A 135 17.23 2.21 5.78
CA MET A 135 15.77 2.20 5.85
C MET A 135 15.29 3.42 6.60
N ARG A 136 14.16 3.98 6.18
CA ARG A 136 13.50 5.09 6.85
C ARG A 136 12.38 4.54 7.72
N ILE A 137 12.42 4.87 8.99
CA ILE A 137 11.34 4.64 9.96
C ILE A 137 10.56 5.94 10.07
N THR A 138 9.26 5.86 9.81
CA THR A 138 8.35 7.00 9.92
C THR A 138 7.26 6.70 10.95
N TRP A 139 6.96 7.65 11.81
CA TRP A 139 5.86 7.53 12.78
C TRP A 139 5.26 8.89 13.11
N VAL A 140 4.07 8.90 13.71
CA VAL A 140 3.35 10.12 14.10
C VAL A 140 3.16 10.18 15.61
N THR A 141 3.35 11.35 16.21
CA THR A 141 3.04 11.61 17.63
C THR A 141 2.24 12.90 17.79
N ASP A 142 1.35 12.95 18.79
CA ASP A 142 0.64 14.19 19.16
C ASP A 142 1.46 15.05 20.14
N ASP A 143 2.46 14.45 20.81
CA ASP A 143 3.37 15.13 21.73
C ASP A 143 4.57 15.73 20.97
N ASN A 144 4.55 17.05 20.80
CA ASN A 144 5.61 17.79 20.12
C ASN A 144 6.99 17.69 20.78
N SER A 145 7.07 17.28 22.04
CA SER A 145 8.32 17.10 22.79
C SER A 145 9.06 15.81 22.42
N VAL A 146 8.39 14.85 21.77
CA VAL A 146 9.02 13.58 21.37
C VAL A 146 10.16 13.85 20.38
N PRO A 147 11.37 13.33 20.62
CA PRO A 147 12.49 13.49 19.69
C PRO A 147 12.35 12.57 18.47
N SER A 148 12.84 13.00 17.31
CA SER A 148 12.99 12.14 16.12
C SER A 148 14.24 11.26 16.27
N VAL A 149 14.14 10.23 17.11
CA VAL A 149 15.23 9.27 17.37
C VAL A 149 14.72 7.85 17.20
N VAL A 150 15.52 6.98 16.59
CA VAL A 150 15.30 5.54 16.55
C VAL A 150 16.49 4.84 17.14
N ASP A 151 16.26 4.06 18.19
CA ASP A 151 17.23 3.13 18.75
C ASP A 151 17.01 1.76 18.11
N TYR A 152 18.07 1.08 17.66
CA TYR A 152 17.96 -0.21 16.97
C TYR A 152 19.13 -1.16 17.25
N GLY A 153 18.90 -2.46 17.08
CA GLY A 153 19.90 -3.51 17.27
C GLY A 153 19.38 -4.89 16.83
N THR A 154 20.25 -5.91 16.80
CA THR A 154 19.88 -7.27 16.34
C THR A 154 19.32 -8.17 17.45
N LYS A 155 19.20 -7.65 18.68
CA LYS A 155 18.68 -8.37 19.84
C LYS A 155 17.56 -7.56 20.49
N SER A 156 16.46 -8.24 20.82
CA SER A 156 15.34 -7.63 21.53
C SER A 156 15.79 -6.97 22.83
N ASN A 157 15.24 -5.79 23.09
CA ASN A 157 15.52 -4.87 24.19
C ASN A 157 16.99 -4.45 24.31
N THR A 158 17.82 -4.67 23.28
CA THR A 158 19.24 -4.32 23.27
C THR A 158 19.57 -3.53 22.00
N TYR A 159 19.54 -2.21 22.11
CA TYR A 159 19.78 -1.30 21.01
C TYR A 159 21.26 -0.85 21.01
N THR A 160 22.04 -1.35 20.05
CA THR A 160 23.47 -1.05 19.92
C THR A 160 23.74 0.22 19.15
N SER A 161 22.74 0.73 18.43
CA SER A 161 22.82 1.87 17.54
C SER A 161 21.63 2.80 17.76
N SER A 162 21.82 4.08 17.45
CA SER A 162 20.78 5.10 17.52
C SER A 162 20.98 6.10 16.40
N SER A 163 19.89 6.50 15.73
CA SER A 163 19.89 7.50 14.67
C SER A 163 18.96 8.64 15.03
N ASN A 164 19.39 9.87 14.73
CA ASN A 164 18.53 11.05 14.78
C ASN A 164 17.96 11.31 13.38
N GLY A 165 16.78 11.91 13.31
CA GLY A 165 16.19 12.33 12.06
C GLY A 165 15.40 13.62 12.19
N GLU A 166 14.53 13.85 11.22
CA GLU A 166 13.75 15.07 11.09
C GLU A 166 12.30 14.85 11.52
N SER A 167 11.54 15.94 11.59
CA SER A 167 10.09 15.87 11.74
C SER A 167 9.40 16.99 10.98
N THR A 168 8.19 16.73 10.52
CA THR A 168 7.31 17.69 9.87
C THR A 168 5.92 17.65 10.49
N SER A 169 5.07 18.59 10.09
CA SER A 169 3.64 18.57 10.35
C SER A 169 2.95 19.36 9.24
N TYR A 170 1.67 19.14 9.03
CA TYR A 170 0.91 19.90 8.04
C TYR A 170 -0.47 20.26 8.56
N SER A 171 -1.02 21.32 7.99
CA SER A 171 -2.42 21.71 8.19
C SER A 171 -3.16 21.70 6.88
N TYR A 172 -4.42 21.27 6.94
CA TYR A 172 -5.30 21.13 5.81
C TYR A 172 -6.72 21.52 6.23
N LEU A 173 -7.16 22.72 5.82
CA LEU A 173 -8.37 23.35 6.35
C LEU A 173 -8.34 23.41 7.88
N MET A 174 -9.29 22.75 8.54
CA MET A 174 -9.42 22.70 10.01
C MET A 174 -8.66 21.53 10.64
N TYR A 175 -8.01 20.69 9.82
CA TYR A 175 -7.18 19.59 10.30
C TYR A 175 -5.73 20.04 10.48
N SER A 176 -5.12 19.61 11.57
CA SER A 176 -3.67 19.69 11.78
C SER A 176 -3.17 18.30 12.12
N SER A 177 -2.11 17.85 11.45
CA SER A 177 -1.49 16.57 11.75
C SER A 177 -0.78 16.63 13.10
N GLY A 178 -0.55 15.47 13.70
CA GLY A 178 0.52 15.30 14.68
C GLY A 178 1.90 15.60 14.08
N LYS A 179 2.93 15.51 14.91
CA LYS A 179 4.33 15.55 14.50
C LYS A 179 4.69 14.25 13.80
N ILE A 180 5.03 14.35 12.52
CA ILE A 180 5.45 13.21 11.69
C ILE A 180 6.97 13.16 11.71
N HIS A 181 7.54 12.06 12.15
CA HIS A 181 8.98 11.87 12.29
C HIS A 181 9.52 11.03 11.14
N HIS A 182 10.69 11.38 10.60
CA HIS A 182 11.39 10.54 9.63
C HIS A 182 12.83 10.33 10.10
N VAL A 183 13.19 9.08 10.39
CA VAL A 183 14.54 8.72 10.83
C VAL A 183 15.11 7.65 9.92
N VAL A 184 16.29 7.90 9.37
CA VAL A 184 17.01 6.91 8.57
C VAL A 184 17.96 6.13 9.48
N ILE A 185 17.82 4.79 9.46
CA ILE A 185 18.69 3.85 10.17
C ILE A 185 19.58 3.11 9.18
N GLY A 186 20.77 2.72 9.63
CA GLY A 186 21.75 2.02 8.82
C GLY A 186 23.17 2.56 8.97
N PRO A 187 24.15 1.96 8.27
CA PRO A 187 23.96 0.83 7.33
C PRO A 187 23.53 -0.45 8.07
N LEU A 188 22.62 -1.21 7.46
CA LEU A 188 22.08 -2.46 7.97
C LEU A 188 22.63 -3.67 7.20
N GLU A 189 22.69 -4.82 7.86
CA GLU A 189 22.98 -6.10 7.20
C GLU A 189 21.74 -6.61 6.46
N ASP A 190 21.96 -7.28 5.32
CA ASP A 190 20.89 -7.84 4.50
C ASP A 190 20.26 -9.06 5.16
N ASN A 191 19.00 -9.36 4.83
CA ASN A 191 18.24 -10.51 5.33
C ASN A 191 18.33 -10.72 6.86
N THR A 192 18.38 -9.62 7.62
CA THR A 192 18.65 -9.59 9.05
C THR A 192 17.49 -8.96 9.81
N ILE A 193 17.16 -9.56 10.95
CA ILE A 193 16.14 -9.03 11.85
C ILE A 193 16.76 -7.96 12.75
N TYR A 194 16.16 -6.78 12.74
CA TYR A 194 16.46 -5.69 13.67
C TYR A 194 15.24 -5.41 14.56
N TYR A 195 15.53 -5.19 15.83
CA TYR A 195 14.58 -4.65 16.80
C TYR A 195 14.84 -3.15 16.92
N TYR A 196 13.78 -2.36 16.94
CA TYR A 196 13.90 -0.91 16.99
C TYR A 196 12.79 -0.30 17.82
N ARG A 197 13.04 0.89 18.37
CA ARG A 197 12.01 1.70 19.04
C ARG A 197 12.13 3.16 18.62
N CYS A 198 10.98 3.82 18.55
CA CYS A 198 10.88 5.21 18.13
C CYS A 198 10.82 6.15 19.35
N GLY A 199 11.28 7.39 19.17
CA GLY A 199 11.18 8.45 20.18
C GLY A 199 12.01 8.24 21.46
N GLY A 200 12.94 7.30 21.46
CA GLY A 200 13.80 6.93 22.60
C GLY A 200 13.09 6.26 23.79
N ARG A 201 11.75 6.17 23.76
CA ARG A 201 10.91 5.61 24.84
C ARG A 201 9.68 4.83 24.34
N GLY A 202 9.52 4.66 23.02
CA GLY A 202 8.41 3.91 22.44
C GLY A 202 8.54 2.40 22.60
N SER A 203 7.47 1.70 22.23
CA SER A 203 7.42 0.23 22.13
C SER A 203 8.48 -0.31 21.16
N GLU A 204 8.94 -1.53 21.41
CA GLU A 204 9.82 -2.24 20.49
C GLU A 204 9.03 -2.81 19.32
N PHE A 205 9.53 -2.56 18.12
CA PHE A 205 9.11 -3.14 16.86
C PHE A 205 10.19 -4.08 16.34
N GLN A 206 9.82 -4.90 15.36
CA GLN A 206 10.73 -5.81 14.68
C GLN A 206 10.61 -5.61 13.17
N LEU A 207 11.73 -5.32 12.51
CA LEU A 207 11.84 -5.28 11.05
C LEU A 207 12.77 -6.38 10.55
N LYS A 208 12.57 -6.81 9.30
CA LYS A 208 13.52 -7.66 8.57
C LYS A 208 13.99 -6.89 7.34
N THR A 209 15.30 -6.77 7.15
CA THR A 209 15.87 -6.18 5.94
C THR A 209 15.68 -7.13 4.75
N PRO A 210 15.51 -6.60 3.52
CA PRO A 210 15.47 -7.44 2.31
C PRO A 210 16.78 -8.20 2.10
N PRO A 211 16.77 -9.29 1.30
CA PRO A 211 18.00 -9.94 0.89
C PRO A 211 18.80 -9.09 -0.11
N SER A 212 20.11 -9.29 -0.19
CA SER A 212 20.96 -8.65 -1.23
C SER A 212 21.07 -9.45 -2.51
N GLN A 213 20.53 -10.67 -2.55
CA GLN A 213 20.53 -11.54 -3.72
C GLN A 213 19.20 -12.29 -3.82
N PHE A 214 18.91 -12.84 -4.99
CA PHE A 214 17.75 -13.70 -5.19
C PHE A 214 17.79 -14.93 -4.25
N PRO A 215 16.63 -15.48 -3.86
CA PRO A 215 15.28 -15.05 -4.25
C PRO A 215 14.81 -13.78 -3.53
N LEU A 216 13.98 -12.99 -4.20
CA LEU A 216 13.28 -11.83 -3.64
C LEU A 216 11.77 -12.06 -3.78
N SER A 217 11.01 -11.90 -2.70
CA SER A 217 9.55 -12.03 -2.72
C SER A 217 8.88 -10.69 -2.42
N LEU A 218 8.04 -10.21 -3.34
CA LEU A 218 7.37 -8.91 -3.26
C LEU A 218 5.86 -9.11 -3.16
N ALA A 219 5.23 -8.52 -2.15
CA ALA A 219 3.78 -8.35 -2.12
C ALA A 219 3.40 -7.11 -2.94
N VAL A 220 2.32 -7.17 -3.70
CA VAL A 220 1.90 -6.09 -4.59
C VAL A 220 0.39 -5.86 -4.46
N VAL A 221 -0.02 -4.63 -4.17
CA VAL A 221 -1.43 -4.26 -4.04
C VAL A 221 -1.62 -2.78 -4.32
N GLY A 222 -2.58 -2.39 -5.15
CA GLY A 222 -2.99 -0.99 -5.37
C GLY A 222 -4.31 -0.69 -4.69
N ASP A 223 -4.66 0.59 -4.55
CA ASP A 223 -6.05 1.01 -4.33
C ASP A 223 -6.65 0.38 -3.05
N LEU A 224 -5.88 0.44 -1.96
CA LEU A 224 -6.19 -0.25 -0.70
C LEU A 224 -7.43 0.34 -0.02
N GLY A 225 -7.43 1.64 0.25
CA GLY A 225 -8.42 2.26 1.11
C GLY A 225 -8.41 1.71 2.53
N GLN A 226 -9.57 1.64 3.16
CA GLN A 226 -9.70 1.23 4.58
C GLN A 226 -11.07 0.61 4.89
N THR A 227 -11.46 -0.39 4.11
CA THR A 227 -12.70 -1.14 4.29
C THR A 227 -12.44 -2.51 4.90
N SER A 228 -13.50 -3.26 5.18
CA SER A 228 -13.39 -4.69 5.53
C SER A 228 -12.68 -5.52 4.46
N TRP A 229 -12.80 -5.16 3.18
CA TRP A 229 -12.06 -5.81 2.10
C TRP A 229 -10.57 -5.49 2.16
N THR A 230 -10.20 -4.25 2.48
CA THR A 230 -8.80 -3.88 2.74
C THR A 230 -8.22 -4.73 3.87
N THR A 231 -8.95 -4.90 4.98
CA THR A 231 -8.53 -5.77 6.09
C THR A 231 -8.34 -7.22 5.62
N SER A 232 -9.24 -7.73 4.78
CA SER A 232 -9.10 -9.06 4.16
C SER A 232 -7.84 -9.17 3.32
N THR A 233 -7.59 -8.21 2.43
CA THR A 233 -6.39 -8.15 1.58
C THR A 233 -5.11 -8.14 2.41
N LEU A 234 -5.04 -7.30 3.45
CA LEU A 234 -3.90 -7.23 4.36
C LEU A 234 -3.71 -8.53 5.16
N ASN A 235 -4.80 -9.17 5.59
CA ASN A 235 -4.73 -10.48 6.24
C ASN A 235 -4.20 -11.57 5.31
N HIS A 236 -4.56 -11.53 4.02
CA HIS A 236 -4.02 -12.45 3.02
C HIS A 236 -2.52 -12.20 2.80
N ILE A 237 -2.12 -10.94 2.61
CA ILE A 237 -0.70 -10.55 2.48
C ILE A 237 0.11 -10.99 3.69
N LYS A 238 -0.44 -10.87 4.90
CA LYS A 238 0.21 -11.30 6.15
C LYS A 238 0.55 -12.80 6.18
N GLN A 239 -0.23 -13.62 5.47
CA GLN A 239 0.01 -15.05 5.37
C GLN A 239 1.09 -15.39 4.33
N CYS A 240 1.40 -14.46 3.42
CA CYS A 240 2.45 -14.61 2.42
C CYS A 240 3.84 -14.34 3.04
N GLU A 241 4.85 -15.11 2.61
CA GLU A 241 6.25 -14.81 2.94
C GLU A 241 6.79 -13.78 1.95
N TYR A 242 6.82 -12.50 2.36
CA TYR A 242 7.36 -11.42 1.54
C TYR A 242 8.47 -10.63 2.25
N ASP A 243 9.36 -10.05 1.44
CA ASP A 243 10.48 -9.23 1.87
C ASP A 243 10.15 -7.74 1.81
N MET A 244 9.31 -7.33 0.85
CA MET A 244 8.87 -5.93 0.68
C MET A 244 7.47 -5.85 0.08
N LEU A 245 6.78 -4.72 0.27
CA LEU A 245 5.49 -4.44 -0.36
C LEU A 245 5.61 -3.27 -1.35
N LEU A 246 4.98 -3.41 -2.52
CA LEU A 246 4.85 -2.37 -3.54
C LEU A 246 3.39 -1.94 -3.67
N LEU A 247 3.14 -0.63 -3.70
CA LEU A 247 1.79 -0.06 -3.77
C LEU A 247 1.69 1.05 -4.85
N PRO A 248 1.07 0.77 -6.01
CA PRO A 248 0.98 1.70 -7.13
C PRO A 248 -0.11 2.79 -6.95
N GLY A 249 -0.15 3.48 -5.81
CA GLY A 249 -1.06 4.61 -5.56
C GLY A 249 -2.42 4.26 -4.96
N ASP A 250 -3.15 5.32 -4.58
CA ASP A 250 -4.44 5.30 -3.89
C ASP A 250 -4.40 4.55 -2.55
N LEU A 251 -3.74 5.18 -1.58
CA LEU A 251 -3.45 4.58 -0.29
C LEU A 251 -4.70 4.61 0.60
N SER A 252 -5.07 5.79 1.08
CA SER A 252 -6.02 5.94 2.18
C SER A 252 -7.46 6.25 1.75
N TYR A 253 -7.65 6.76 0.52
CA TYR A 253 -8.90 7.37 0.06
C TYR A 253 -9.39 8.48 1.01
N ALA A 254 -8.44 9.17 1.67
CA ALA A 254 -8.76 10.27 2.56
C ALA A 254 -9.27 11.48 1.79
N ASP A 255 -8.72 11.75 0.61
CA ASP A 255 -9.03 12.90 -0.23
C ASP A 255 -8.94 14.22 0.58
N TYR A 256 -10.09 14.78 0.96
CA TYR A 256 -10.21 15.98 1.80
C TYR A 256 -10.43 15.68 3.29
N MET A 257 -10.77 14.44 3.66
CA MET A 257 -11.05 13.98 5.02
C MET A 257 -9.78 13.48 5.71
N GLN A 258 -8.93 14.40 6.16
CA GLN A 258 -7.56 14.11 6.56
C GLN A 258 -7.34 13.16 7.74
N HIS A 259 -8.31 13.04 8.65
CA HIS A 259 -8.26 12.03 9.72
C HIS A 259 -8.25 10.59 9.17
N LEU A 260 -8.69 10.37 7.92
CA LEU A 260 -8.63 9.07 7.26
C LEU A 260 -7.20 8.64 6.91
N TRP A 261 -6.24 9.56 6.80
CA TRP A 261 -4.82 9.21 6.71
C TRP A 261 -4.29 8.65 8.03
N ASP A 262 -4.84 9.10 9.15
CA ASP A 262 -4.45 8.65 10.48
C ASP A 262 -4.94 7.23 10.75
N SER A 263 -6.23 6.96 10.50
CA SER A 263 -6.80 5.61 10.63
C SER A 263 -6.21 4.63 9.62
N PHE A 264 -5.88 5.07 8.40
CA PHE A 264 -5.15 4.24 7.45
C PHE A 264 -3.77 3.83 7.97
N GLY A 265 -3.03 4.78 8.57
CA GLY A 265 -1.74 4.49 9.20
C GLY A 265 -1.83 3.44 10.32
N GLU A 266 -2.88 3.50 11.15
CA GLU A 266 -3.14 2.48 12.18
C GLU A 266 -3.49 1.12 11.57
N LEU A 267 -4.29 1.11 10.50
CA LEU A 267 -4.71 -0.10 9.80
C LEU A 267 -3.52 -0.87 9.21
N VAL A 268 -2.55 -0.17 8.62
CA VAL A 268 -1.41 -0.80 7.93
C VAL A 268 -0.19 -1.06 8.81
N GLU A 269 -0.06 -0.41 9.97
CA GLU A 269 1.10 -0.54 10.88
C GLU A 269 1.52 -2.01 11.12
N PRO A 270 0.61 -2.98 11.37
CA PRO A 270 1.01 -4.35 11.67
C PRO A 270 1.88 -5.01 10.59
N LEU A 271 1.77 -4.54 9.34
CA LEU A 271 2.62 -4.99 8.23
C LEU A 271 3.71 -3.96 7.92
N ALA A 272 3.34 -2.68 7.83
CA ALA A 272 4.22 -1.59 7.41
C ALA A 272 5.36 -1.31 8.40
N SER A 273 5.21 -1.65 9.68
CA SER A 273 6.26 -1.55 10.70
C SER A 273 7.27 -2.69 10.67
N THR A 274 7.06 -3.73 9.84
CA THR A 274 7.86 -4.96 9.85
C THR A 274 8.63 -5.22 8.55
N ARG A 275 8.17 -4.63 7.45
CA ARG A 275 8.74 -4.74 6.10
C ARG A 275 8.62 -3.39 5.39
N PRO A 276 9.56 -3.02 4.52
CA PRO A 276 9.48 -1.77 3.79
C PRO A 276 8.31 -1.78 2.81
N TRP A 277 7.55 -0.69 2.80
CA TRP A 277 6.50 -0.37 1.84
C TRP A 277 7.02 0.71 0.91
N MET A 278 6.99 0.42 -0.40
CA MET A 278 7.39 1.36 -1.45
C MET A 278 6.14 1.77 -2.21
N VAL A 279 5.79 3.05 -2.12
CA VAL A 279 4.51 3.57 -2.59
C VAL A 279 4.70 4.68 -3.63
N THR A 280 3.80 4.80 -4.58
CA THR A 280 3.66 6.02 -5.40
C THR A 280 2.31 6.68 -5.11
N GLN A 281 2.06 7.82 -5.73
CA GLN A 281 0.80 8.55 -5.64
C GLN A 281 -0.22 8.05 -6.67
N GLY A 282 -1.50 8.05 -6.32
CA GLY A 282 -2.64 7.96 -7.21
C GLY A 282 -3.47 9.26 -7.23
N ASN A 283 -4.66 9.24 -7.85
CA ASN A 283 -5.51 10.44 -7.88
C ASN A 283 -6.05 10.80 -6.51
N HIS A 284 -6.25 9.83 -5.61
CA HIS A 284 -6.73 10.09 -4.25
C HIS A 284 -5.67 10.72 -3.34
N GLU A 285 -4.39 10.66 -3.72
CA GLU A 285 -3.32 11.46 -3.08
C GLU A 285 -3.25 12.89 -3.63
N LYS A 286 -3.85 13.17 -4.79
CA LYS A 286 -3.93 14.52 -5.37
C LYS A 286 -5.06 15.31 -4.73
N GLU A 287 -4.79 15.78 -3.52
CA GLU A 287 -5.72 16.55 -2.70
C GLU A 287 -6.11 17.85 -3.40
N ARG A 288 -7.37 17.93 -3.86
CA ARG A 288 -7.90 19.09 -4.58
C ARG A 288 -9.09 19.70 -3.86
N ILE A 289 -8.91 20.91 -3.34
CA ILE A 289 -9.99 21.80 -2.93
C ILE A 289 -10.10 22.90 -3.99
N PRO A 290 -11.25 23.03 -4.68
CA PRO A 290 -11.46 24.08 -5.66
C PRO A 290 -11.03 25.45 -5.14
N PHE A 291 -10.16 26.14 -5.89
CA PHE A 291 -9.66 27.49 -5.62
C PHE A 291 -8.80 27.69 -4.35
N LEU A 292 -8.57 26.65 -3.54
CA LEU A 292 -7.85 26.75 -2.26
C LEU A 292 -6.55 25.95 -2.23
N LYS A 293 -6.55 24.73 -2.76
CA LYS A 293 -5.43 23.81 -2.61
C LYS A 293 -5.45 22.74 -3.69
N SER A 294 -4.28 22.45 -4.26
CA SER A 294 -4.09 21.32 -5.16
C SER A 294 -2.67 20.82 -4.97
N GLY A 295 -2.49 19.53 -4.68
CA GLY A 295 -1.17 18.93 -4.55
C GLY A 295 -1.20 17.66 -3.73
N PHE A 296 -0.02 17.23 -3.29
CA PHE A 296 0.20 15.95 -2.62
C PHE A 296 0.68 16.16 -1.19
N GLN A 297 0.09 17.12 -0.46
CA GLN A 297 0.68 17.58 0.80
C GLN A 297 0.75 16.46 1.83
N SER A 298 -0.35 15.75 2.05
CA SER A 298 -0.39 14.69 3.06
C SER A 298 0.43 13.48 2.65
N TYR A 299 0.39 13.10 1.37
CA TYR A 299 1.26 12.05 0.82
C TYR A 299 2.74 12.39 1.06
N ASN A 300 3.19 13.59 0.66
CA ASN A 300 4.59 14.01 0.81
C ASN A 300 5.01 14.15 2.28
N ALA A 301 4.09 14.52 3.17
CA ALA A 301 4.38 14.61 4.60
C ALA A 301 4.44 13.24 5.28
N ARG A 302 3.62 12.28 4.86
CA ARG A 302 3.46 10.98 5.55
C ARG A 302 4.35 9.90 4.95
N TRP A 303 4.52 9.87 3.63
CA TRP A 303 5.17 8.80 2.89
C TRP A 303 6.39 9.36 2.13
N LYS A 304 7.47 9.63 2.86
CA LYS A 304 8.74 10.11 2.28
C LYS A 304 9.53 8.94 1.70
N MET A 305 9.62 8.91 0.38
CA MET A 305 10.27 7.88 -0.43
C MET A 305 11.70 8.29 -0.81
N PRO A 306 12.55 7.35 -1.28
CA PRO A 306 13.98 7.61 -1.55
C PRO A 306 14.23 8.37 -2.86
N TYR A 307 13.53 9.49 -3.08
CA TYR A 307 13.63 10.23 -4.33
C TYR A 307 15.00 10.91 -4.48
N GLU A 308 15.57 11.45 -3.41
CA GLU A 308 16.88 12.10 -3.40
C GLU A 308 17.99 11.10 -3.70
N GLU A 309 17.93 9.91 -3.09
CA GLU A 309 18.86 8.81 -3.30
C GLU A 309 18.81 8.28 -4.73
N SER A 310 17.65 8.37 -5.39
CA SER A 310 17.46 8.03 -6.81
C SER A 310 17.84 9.15 -7.79
N GLY A 311 18.28 10.31 -7.28
CA GLY A 311 18.57 11.49 -8.08
C GLY A 311 17.35 12.15 -8.73
N SER A 312 16.15 11.85 -8.22
CA SER A 312 14.90 12.54 -8.57
C SER A 312 14.77 13.86 -7.79
N THR A 313 14.03 14.80 -8.35
CA THR A 313 13.70 16.09 -7.71
C THR A 313 12.38 16.05 -6.93
N SER A 314 11.66 14.92 -6.93
CA SER A 314 10.30 14.84 -6.41
C SER A 314 9.98 13.50 -5.76
N ASN A 315 9.27 13.54 -4.64
CA ASN A 315 8.73 12.35 -3.97
C ASN A 315 7.64 11.59 -4.77
N LEU A 316 7.20 12.16 -5.91
CA LEU A 316 6.17 11.58 -6.76
C LEU A 316 6.72 10.61 -7.81
N TYR A 317 8.02 10.60 -8.04
CA TYR A 317 8.70 9.64 -8.93
C TYR A 317 10.12 9.40 -8.46
N TYR A 318 10.54 8.14 -8.38
CA TYR A 318 11.84 7.76 -7.85
C TYR A 318 12.18 6.31 -8.25
N SER A 319 13.39 5.86 -7.95
CA SER A 319 13.78 4.46 -8.15
C SER A 319 14.59 3.93 -6.98
N PHE A 320 14.72 2.61 -6.90
CA PHE A 320 15.57 1.93 -5.93
C PHE A 320 16.02 0.58 -6.46
N GLU A 321 17.09 0.04 -5.87
CA GLU A 321 17.60 -1.30 -6.19
C GLU A 321 17.44 -2.22 -4.97
N VAL A 322 17.03 -3.45 -5.21
CA VAL A 322 16.97 -4.51 -4.19
C VAL A 322 17.20 -5.87 -4.84
N ALA A 323 18.11 -6.67 -4.25
CA ALA A 323 18.38 -8.05 -4.67
C ALA A 323 18.62 -8.28 -6.19
N GLY A 324 19.16 -7.30 -6.92
CA GLY A 324 19.32 -7.39 -8.38
C GLY A 324 18.08 -7.01 -9.19
N VAL A 325 17.17 -6.24 -8.61
CA VAL A 325 15.99 -5.67 -9.25
C VAL A 325 16.10 -4.16 -9.18
N HIS A 326 16.00 -3.48 -10.33
CA HIS A 326 15.84 -2.04 -10.40
C HIS A 326 14.35 -1.73 -10.52
N VAL A 327 13.80 -1.01 -9.55
CA VAL A 327 12.37 -0.65 -9.50
C VAL A 327 12.23 0.85 -9.75
N ILE A 328 11.39 1.23 -10.70
CA ILE A 328 11.06 2.61 -11.05
C ILE A 328 9.62 2.90 -10.66
N MET A 329 9.41 3.92 -9.83
CA MET A 329 8.10 4.41 -9.42
C MET A 329 7.84 5.71 -10.20
N LEU A 330 6.83 5.72 -11.07
CA LEU A 330 6.44 6.88 -11.87
C LEU A 330 5.22 7.58 -11.28
N GLY A 331 5.14 8.89 -11.52
CA GLY A 331 4.04 9.74 -11.12
C GLY A 331 3.08 9.98 -12.27
N SER A 332 1.91 9.32 -12.26
CA SER A 332 0.86 9.51 -13.27
C SER A 332 0.16 10.88 -13.21
N TYR A 333 0.25 11.62 -12.10
CA TYR A 333 -0.44 12.91 -11.92
C TYR A 333 0.48 14.11 -11.69
N THR A 334 1.75 13.96 -12.05
CA THR A 334 2.73 15.05 -12.23
C THR A 334 3.15 15.10 -13.69
N ASP A 335 3.74 16.21 -14.12
CA ASP A 335 4.15 16.39 -15.52
C ASP A 335 5.09 15.25 -15.96
N TYR A 336 4.82 14.71 -17.15
CA TYR A 336 5.50 13.55 -17.74
C TYR A 336 5.83 13.74 -19.22
N ASP A 337 5.52 14.91 -19.80
CA ASP A 337 5.90 15.22 -21.17
C ASP A 337 7.42 15.40 -21.33
N GLU A 338 7.90 15.47 -22.57
CA GLU A 338 9.33 15.53 -22.89
C GLU A 338 10.08 16.73 -22.26
N SER A 339 9.36 17.77 -21.84
CA SER A 339 9.93 18.95 -21.17
C SER A 339 9.92 18.86 -19.64
N SER A 340 9.29 17.83 -19.08
CA SER A 340 9.15 17.65 -17.64
C SER A 340 10.42 17.10 -16.97
N ASP A 341 10.60 17.44 -15.69
CA ASP A 341 11.68 16.90 -14.85
C ASP A 341 11.59 15.38 -14.72
N GLN A 342 10.36 14.83 -14.62
CA GLN A 342 10.14 13.39 -14.54
C GLN A 342 10.63 12.69 -15.81
N TYR A 343 10.32 13.22 -16.99
CA TYR A 343 10.77 12.63 -18.25
C TYR A 343 12.29 12.70 -18.39
N ALA A 344 12.90 13.85 -18.07
CA ALA A 344 14.35 14.02 -18.10
C ALA A 344 15.06 13.04 -17.13
N TRP A 345 14.53 12.90 -15.91
CA TRP A 345 15.01 11.93 -14.92
C TRP A 345 14.84 10.49 -15.43
N LEU A 346 13.66 10.13 -15.93
CA LEU A 346 13.38 8.78 -16.45
C LEU A 346 14.30 8.45 -17.63
N LYS A 347 14.48 9.37 -18.58
CA LYS A 347 15.38 9.20 -19.72
C LYS A 347 16.81 8.98 -19.24
N LYS A 348 17.28 9.69 -18.22
CA LYS A 348 18.60 9.45 -17.62
C LYS A 348 18.70 8.09 -16.93
N THR A 349 17.68 7.69 -16.18
CA THR A 349 17.63 6.41 -15.46
C THR A 349 17.57 5.23 -16.43
N THR A 350 16.70 5.29 -17.44
CA THR A 350 16.57 4.29 -18.51
C THR A 350 17.78 4.27 -19.43
N PHE A 351 18.40 5.42 -19.72
CA PHE A 351 19.64 5.48 -20.49
C PHE A 351 20.80 4.85 -19.73
N SER A 352 20.91 5.05 -18.42
CA SER A 352 21.90 4.36 -17.59
C SER A 352 21.69 2.83 -17.66
N ALA A 353 20.44 2.37 -17.59
CA ALA A 353 20.10 0.95 -17.78
C ALA A 353 20.40 0.42 -19.20
N LEU A 354 20.14 1.20 -20.26
CA LEU A 354 20.49 0.81 -21.62
C LEU A 354 22.01 0.82 -21.88
N GLN A 355 22.74 1.82 -21.38
CA GLN A 355 24.20 1.85 -21.47
C GLN A 355 24.80 0.62 -20.82
N ALA A 356 24.23 0.19 -19.71
CA ALA A 356 24.58 -1.05 -19.05
C ALA A 356 24.31 -2.31 -19.88
N ASP A 357 23.18 -2.36 -20.61
CA ASP A 357 22.87 -3.44 -21.57
C ASP A 357 23.89 -3.49 -22.71
N LEU A 358 24.14 -2.35 -23.36
CA LEU A 358 25.07 -2.25 -24.50
C LEU A 358 26.52 -2.55 -24.11
N ALA A 359 26.90 -2.31 -22.86
CA ALA A 359 28.21 -2.63 -22.32
C ALA A 359 28.27 -4.01 -21.62
N ASN A 360 27.14 -4.70 -21.39
CA ASN A 360 27.03 -5.92 -20.58
C ASN A 360 27.53 -5.77 -19.12
N ILE A 361 27.42 -4.57 -18.52
CA ILE A 361 28.03 -4.28 -17.20
C ILE A 361 26.99 -4.23 -16.07
N ASP A 362 25.95 -3.40 -16.15
CA ASP A 362 25.04 -3.18 -15.01
C ASP A 362 23.76 -4.02 -15.00
N ARG A 363 23.25 -4.50 -16.16
CA ARG A 363 22.13 -5.48 -16.19
C ARG A 363 22.56 -6.89 -15.73
N LYS A 364 23.87 -7.09 -15.49
CA LYS A 364 24.38 -8.21 -14.66
C LYS A 364 24.17 -7.97 -13.17
N ARG A 365 24.18 -6.71 -12.72
CA ARG A 365 23.89 -6.31 -11.32
C ARG A 365 22.38 -6.32 -11.09
N THR A 366 21.60 -5.72 -11.98
CA THR A 366 20.14 -5.63 -11.90
C THR A 366 19.44 -6.23 -13.14
N PRO A 367 19.40 -7.57 -13.27
CA PRO A 367 18.78 -8.23 -14.43
C PRO A 367 17.28 -7.97 -14.60
N TRP A 368 16.60 -7.53 -13.55
CA TRP A 368 15.17 -7.22 -13.59
C TRP A 368 14.92 -5.72 -13.55
N LEU A 369 14.09 -5.24 -14.47
CA LEU A 369 13.61 -3.87 -14.50
C LEU A 369 12.08 -3.86 -14.36
N VAL A 370 11.59 -3.36 -13.23
CA VAL A 370 10.15 -3.32 -12.89
C VAL A 370 9.71 -1.86 -12.76
N VAL A 371 8.60 -1.50 -13.37
CA VAL A 371 8.03 -0.15 -13.30
C VAL A 371 6.68 -0.20 -12.60
N LEU A 372 6.42 0.76 -11.73
CA LEU A 372 5.12 0.99 -11.13
C LEU A 372 4.64 2.40 -11.47
N LEU A 373 3.36 2.52 -11.76
CA LEU A 373 2.67 3.77 -12.05
C LEU A 373 1.20 3.62 -11.66
N HIS A 374 0.44 4.68 -11.47
CA HIS A 374 -0.93 4.50 -10.97
C HIS A 374 -1.92 4.14 -12.10
N VAL A 375 -1.91 4.91 -13.20
CA VAL A 375 -2.92 4.81 -14.26
C VAL A 375 -2.52 3.77 -15.33
N PRO A 376 -3.23 2.62 -15.48
CA PRO A 376 -2.84 1.57 -16.42
C PRO A 376 -2.90 2.04 -17.87
N TRP A 377 -1.87 1.68 -18.64
CA TRP A 377 -1.78 2.01 -20.08
C TRP A 377 -2.56 1.02 -20.94
N TYR A 378 -2.49 -0.27 -20.62
CA TYR A 378 -3.25 -1.33 -21.27
C TYR A 378 -4.39 -1.76 -20.35
N ASN A 379 -5.59 -1.26 -20.64
CA ASN A 379 -6.77 -1.45 -19.81
C ASN A 379 -7.94 -1.87 -20.70
N SER A 380 -8.48 -3.09 -20.50
CA SER A 380 -9.66 -3.56 -21.23
C SER A 380 -10.97 -3.34 -20.47
N ASN A 381 -10.92 -2.76 -19.28
CA ASN A 381 -12.07 -2.36 -18.47
C ASN A 381 -12.67 -1.04 -18.97
N TRP A 382 -13.99 -0.89 -18.95
CA TRP A 382 -14.64 0.37 -19.33
C TRP A 382 -14.35 1.52 -18.37
N ALA A 383 -13.93 1.25 -17.13
CA ALA A 383 -13.48 2.27 -16.20
C ALA A 383 -12.14 2.87 -16.68
N HIS A 384 -11.99 4.20 -16.57
CA HIS A 384 -10.74 4.93 -16.82
C HIS A 384 -10.13 4.77 -18.22
N GLN A 385 -10.98 4.56 -19.23
CA GLN A 385 -10.52 4.42 -20.62
C GLN A 385 -9.86 5.71 -21.13
N GLY A 386 -8.65 5.55 -21.68
CA GLY A 386 -7.88 6.63 -22.29
C GLY A 386 -7.13 7.55 -21.32
N GLU A 387 -7.28 7.36 -20.00
CA GLU A 387 -6.61 8.22 -19.01
C GLU A 387 -5.08 8.06 -19.03
N GLY A 388 -4.59 6.87 -19.37
CA GLY A 388 -3.15 6.56 -19.47
C GLY A 388 -2.52 6.90 -20.83
N ASP A 389 -3.31 7.18 -21.87
CA ASP A 389 -2.84 7.23 -23.26
C ASP A 389 -1.74 8.28 -23.48
N SER A 390 -1.88 9.46 -22.85
CA SER A 390 -0.91 10.54 -23.00
C SER A 390 0.44 10.20 -22.37
N MET A 391 0.44 9.54 -21.21
CA MET A 391 1.66 9.12 -20.53
C MET A 391 2.31 7.95 -21.25
N MET A 392 1.51 6.98 -21.72
CA MET A 392 1.96 5.85 -22.55
C MET A 392 2.67 6.37 -23.81
N ASN A 393 2.04 7.29 -24.55
CA ASN A 393 2.63 7.85 -25.77
C ASN A 393 3.98 8.54 -25.53
N ALA A 394 4.15 9.20 -24.39
CA ALA A 394 5.41 9.86 -24.04
C ALA A 394 6.47 8.85 -23.58
N MET A 395 6.13 7.95 -22.67
CA MET A 395 7.12 7.18 -21.89
C MET A 395 7.29 5.72 -22.32
N GLU A 396 6.29 5.09 -22.94
CA GLU A 396 6.39 3.70 -23.42
C GLU A 396 7.60 3.48 -24.35
N PRO A 397 7.97 4.39 -25.27
CA PRO A 397 9.18 4.22 -26.08
C PRO A 397 10.48 4.15 -25.27
N LEU A 398 10.60 4.92 -24.18
CA LEU A 398 11.78 4.89 -23.30
C LEU A 398 11.87 3.56 -22.55
N LEU A 399 10.74 3.11 -21.99
CA LEU A 399 10.66 1.87 -21.21
C LEU A 399 10.88 0.64 -22.09
N HIS A 400 10.32 0.63 -23.30
CA HIS A 400 10.58 -0.43 -24.27
C HIS A 400 12.05 -0.45 -24.69
N ALA A 401 12.65 0.71 -24.97
CA ALA A 401 14.07 0.80 -25.32
C ALA A 401 15.01 0.30 -24.20
N ALA A 402 14.59 0.43 -22.94
CA ALA A 402 15.30 -0.10 -21.77
C ALA A 402 14.97 -1.57 -21.46
N HIS A 403 14.14 -2.24 -22.26
CA HIS A 403 13.70 -3.62 -22.04
C HIS A 403 13.15 -3.83 -20.61
N VAL A 404 12.18 -2.99 -20.24
CA VAL A 404 11.41 -3.16 -19.00
C VAL A 404 10.70 -4.51 -19.02
N ASP A 405 10.82 -5.27 -17.93
CA ASP A 405 10.26 -6.61 -17.85
C ASP A 405 8.77 -6.58 -17.54
N ILE A 406 8.38 -5.77 -16.56
CA ILE A 406 7.04 -5.73 -15.95
C ILE A 406 6.65 -4.27 -15.67
N ILE A 407 5.41 -3.91 -16.00
CA ILE A 407 4.78 -2.64 -15.61
C ILE A 407 3.54 -2.95 -14.77
N ILE A 408 3.47 -2.42 -13.55
CA ILE A 408 2.38 -2.67 -12.60
C ILE A 408 1.63 -1.36 -12.33
N ALA A 409 0.30 -1.40 -12.39
CA ALA A 409 -0.56 -0.26 -12.16
C ALA A 409 -1.76 -0.57 -11.27
N GLY A 410 -2.33 0.47 -10.65
CA GLY A 410 -3.55 0.42 -9.83
C GLY A 410 -4.75 0.97 -10.60
N HIS A 411 -5.47 1.92 -9.97
CA HIS A 411 -6.51 2.82 -10.50
C HIS A 411 -7.81 2.13 -10.93
N VAL A 412 -7.71 1.17 -11.85
CA VAL A 412 -8.86 0.37 -12.26
C VAL A 412 -9.11 -0.67 -11.19
N HIS A 413 -10.27 -0.61 -10.54
CA HIS A 413 -10.62 -1.48 -9.42
C HIS A 413 -10.96 -2.92 -9.83
N ALA A 414 -9.99 -3.59 -10.43
CA ALA A 414 -10.04 -4.97 -10.86
C ALA A 414 -8.62 -5.47 -11.15
N TYR A 415 -8.48 -6.78 -11.35
CA TYR A 415 -7.25 -7.40 -11.81
C TYR A 415 -7.25 -7.57 -13.34
N GLU A 416 -6.13 -7.28 -14.00
CA GLU A 416 -5.89 -7.59 -15.41
C GLU A 416 -4.39 -7.82 -15.69
N ARG A 417 -4.07 -8.82 -16.50
CA ARG A 417 -2.70 -9.13 -16.94
C ARG A 417 -2.64 -9.30 -18.45
N THR A 418 -1.63 -8.68 -19.06
CA THR A 418 -1.42 -8.73 -20.50
C THR A 418 -0.43 -9.81 -20.92
N GLU A 419 -0.36 -10.07 -22.22
CA GLU A 419 0.85 -10.58 -22.88
C GLU A 419 1.98 -9.55 -22.77
N ARG A 420 3.17 -9.86 -23.29
CA ARG A 420 4.15 -8.80 -23.58
C ARG A 420 3.59 -7.89 -24.68
N VAL A 421 3.59 -6.57 -24.44
CA VAL A 421 2.94 -5.59 -25.33
C VAL A 421 3.80 -4.36 -25.60
N TYR A 422 3.60 -3.77 -26.77
CA TYR A 422 4.16 -2.49 -27.17
C TYR A 422 3.30 -1.86 -28.26
N LYS A 423 3.07 -0.54 -28.22
CA LYS A 423 2.29 0.21 -29.23
C LYS A 423 0.92 -0.39 -29.55
N GLY A 424 0.20 -0.85 -28.53
CA GLY A 424 -1.16 -1.38 -28.68
C GLY A 424 -1.25 -2.82 -29.20
N GLY A 425 -0.11 -3.51 -29.39
CA GLY A 425 -0.05 -4.88 -29.90
C GLY A 425 0.80 -5.81 -29.05
N VAL A 426 0.69 -7.11 -29.30
CA VAL A 426 1.58 -8.12 -28.70
C VAL A 426 2.97 -7.97 -29.30
N ASP A 427 3.97 -7.87 -28.44
CA ASP A 427 5.39 -7.74 -28.81
C ASP A 427 6.23 -8.59 -27.85
N PRO A 428 7.01 -9.59 -28.33
CA PRO A 428 7.82 -10.44 -27.46
C PRO A 428 8.93 -9.69 -26.69
N CYS A 429 9.28 -8.48 -27.11
CA CYS A 429 10.24 -7.59 -26.46
C CYS A 429 9.58 -6.49 -25.62
N GLY A 430 8.24 -6.43 -25.63
CA GLY A 430 7.45 -5.54 -24.79
C GLY A 430 7.40 -5.97 -23.32
N ALA A 431 6.89 -5.10 -22.45
CA ALA A 431 6.69 -5.41 -21.04
C ALA A 431 5.41 -6.20 -20.82
N VAL A 432 5.36 -7.01 -19.76
CA VAL A 432 4.09 -7.54 -19.23
C VAL A 432 3.44 -6.43 -18.40
N HIS A 433 2.21 -6.06 -18.72
CA HIS A 433 1.42 -5.11 -17.93
C HIS A 433 0.48 -5.84 -16.98
N ILE A 434 0.41 -5.35 -15.75
CA ILE A 434 -0.43 -5.88 -14.68
C ILE A 434 -1.19 -4.73 -14.04
N THR A 435 -2.51 -4.80 -14.03
CA THR A 435 -3.40 -3.93 -13.26
C THR A 435 -3.80 -4.68 -11.99
N ILE A 436 -3.57 -4.05 -10.83
CA ILE A 436 -3.74 -4.60 -9.47
C ILE A 436 -4.44 -3.57 -8.56
N GLY A 437 -5.39 -2.82 -9.11
CA GLY A 437 -6.15 -1.79 -8.37
C GLY A 437 -7.29 -2.35 -7.50
N ASP A 438 -7.22 -3.64 -7.19
CA ASP A 438 -8.25 -4.42 -6.53
C ASP A 438 -8.00 -4.61 -5.02
N GLY A 439 -7.33 -3.66 -4.35
CA GLY A 439 -6.92 -3.79 -2.95
C GLY A 439 -8.04 -3.75 -1.91
N GLY A 440 -9.25 -3.29 -2.27
CA GLY A 440 -10.41 -3.31 -1.37
C GLY A 440 -10.97 -1.94 -1.01
N ASN A 441 -10.71 -0.90 -1.79
CA ASN A 441 -11.22 0.43 -1.50
C ASN A 441 -12.77 0.53 -1.49
N ARG A 442 -13.25 1.69 -1.01
CA ARG A 442 -14.67 1.97 -0.78
C ARG A 442 -15.51 2.17 -2.05
N GLU A 443 -14.88 2.40 -3.21
CA GLU A 443 -15.59 2.70 -4.45
C GLU A 443 -16.08 1.42 -5.15
N GLY A 444 -15.51 0.27 -4.79
CA GLY A 444 -15.94 -1.04 -5.27
C GLY A 444 -15.33 -1.42 -6.61
N LEU A 445 -15.69 -2.62 -7.08
CA LEU A 445 -15.06 -3.26 -8.24
C LEU A 445 -15.57 -2.74 -9.59
N ALA A 446 -14.64 -2.54 -10.52
CA ALA A 446 -14.92 -2.22 -11.92
C ALA A 446 -15.24 -3.51 -12.71
N ARG A 447 -16.53 -3.82 -12.89
CA ARG A 447 -16.97 -5.14 -13.42
C ARG A 447 -17.13 -5.23 -14.94
N ARG A 448 -17.00 -4.13 -15.68
CA ARG A 448 -17.36 -4.07 -17.11
C ARG A 448 -16.11 -4.07 -17.97
N TYR A 449 -15.98 -5.05 -18.85
CA TYR A 449 -14.87 -5.14 -19.80
C TYR A 449 -15.33 -5.05 -21.26
N HIS A 450 -14.40 -4.68 -22.16
CA HIS A 450 -14.57 -4.78 -23.60
C HIS A 450 -14.83 -6.23 -24.02
N ASN A 451 -15.79 -6.41 -24.94
CA ASN A 451 -16.14 -7.69 -25.53
C ASN A 451 -16.18 -7.56 -27.06
N PRO A 452 -15.41 -8.35 -27.84
CA PRO A 452 -14.53 -9.45 -27.42
C PRO A 452 -13.33 -8.98 -26.57
N LYS A 453 -12.77 -9.91 -25.78
CA LYS A 453 -11.52 -9.68 -25.04
C LYS A 453 -10.40 -9.31 -26.03
N PRO A 454 -9.67 -8.20 -25.85
CA PRO A 454 -8.52 -7.87 -26.69
C PRO A 454 -7.47 -8.99 -26.67
N LEU A 455 -6.79 -9.23 -27.79
CA LEU A 455 -5.82 -10.33 -27.91
C LEU A 455 -4.66 -10.23 -26.91
N TRP A 456 -4.25 -9.01 -26.56
CA TRP A 456 -3.19 -8.76 -25.61
C TRP A 456 -3.62 -8.97 -24.14
N SER A 457 -4.92 -9.06 -23.84
CA SER A 457 -5.44 -9.25 -22.49
C SER A 457 -5.56 -10.75 -22.18
N VAL A 458 -4.65 -11.27 -21.35
CA VAL A 458 -4.55 -12.71 -21.06
C VAL A 458 -5.56 -13.10 -20.00
N PHE A 459 -5.52 -12.42 -18.86
CA PHE A 459 -6.41 -12.67 -17.73
C PHE A 459 -7.00 -11.34 -17.24
N ARG A 460 -8.27 -11.35 -16.84
CA ARG A 460 -8.94 -10.18 -16.25
C ARG A 460 -10.10 -10.63 -15.38
N GLU A 461 -10.20 -10.10 -14.17
CA GLU A 461 -11.23 -10.44 -13.21
C GLU A 461 -11.53 -9.27 -12.28
N ALA A 462 -12.81 -9.05 -12.00
CA ALA A 462 -13.27 -8.04 -11.06
C ALA A 462 -13.59 -8.70 -9.72
N SER A 463 -12.53 -8.95 -8.94
CA SER A 463 -12.53 -9.47 -7.57
C SER A 463 -11.48 -8.70 -6.78
N PHE A 464 -11.64 -8.58 -5.45
CA PHE A 464 -10.59 -7.98 -4.63
C PHE A 464 -9.46 -8.98 -4.37
N GLY A 465 -8.24 -8.49 -4.21
CA GLY A 465 -7.08 -9.36 -4.09
C GLY A 465 -5.76 -8.64 -3.92
N HIS A 466 -4.69 -9.41 -4.06
CA HIS A 466 -3.31 -8.93 -4.11
C HIS A 466 -2.44 -9.84 -4.98
N GLY A 467 -1.30 -9.33 -5.41
CA GLY A 467 -0.29 -10.08 -6.15
C GLY A 467 0.93 -10.44 -5.30
N GLU A 468 1.61 -11.51 -5.69
CA GLU A 468 2.96 -11.86 -5.25
C GLU A 468 3.87 -11.96 -6.48
N LEU A 469 4.99 -11.24 -6.46
CA LEU A 469 6.06 -11.35 -7.44
C LEU A 469 7.28 -11.98 -6.78
N LYS A 470 7.52 -13.25 -7.08
CA LYS A 470 8.66 -14.01 -6.58
C LYS A 470 9.75 -14.09 -7.64
N ILE A 471 10.80 -13.28 -7.48
CA ILE A 471 11.93 -13.22 -8.40
C ILE A 471 12.96 -14.26 -7.93
N VAL A 472 13.11 -15.34 -8.71
CA VAL A 472 13.85 -16.53 -8.29
C VAL A 472 15.33 -16.41 -8.59
N ASN A 473 15.67 -15.81 -9.73
CA ASN A 473 17.05 -15.60 -10.19
C ASN A 473 17.05 -14.52 -11.28
N SER A 474 18.20 -14.31 -11.94
CA SER A 474 18.36 -13.33 -13.02
C SER A 474 17.53 -13.56 -14.29
N THR A 475 16.81 -14.68 -14.39
CA THR A 475 16.10 -15.08 -15.61
C THR A 475 14.62 -15.38 -15.39
N HIS A 476 14.21 -15.85 -14.22
CA HIS A 476 12.83 -16.25 -13.96
C HIS A 476 12.24 -15.58 -12.72
N ALA A 477 11.03 -15.06 -12.89
CA ALA A 477 10.16 -14.60 -11.82
C ALA A 477 8.80 -15.28 -11.95
N HIS A 478 8.15 -15.57 -10.83
CA HIS A 478 6.80 -16.12 -10.79
C HIS A 478 5.86 -15.06 -10.26
N TRP A 479 4.88 -14.69 -11.07
CA TRP A 479 3.79 -13.82 -10.67
C TRP A 479 2.58 -14.66 -10.30
N THR A 480 1.95 -14.36 -9.17
CA THR A 480 0.68 -14.96 -8.76
C THR A 480 -0.28 -13.88 -8.29
N TRP A 481 -1.56 -14.05 -8.57
CA TRP A 481 -2.64 -13.20 -8.04
C TRP A 481 -3.60 -14.04 -7.20
N HIS A 482 -3.99 -13.49 -6.05
CA HIS A 482 -4.77 -14.16 -5.02
C HIS A 482 -6.02 -13.34 -4.73
N ARG A 483 -7.19 -13.93 -4.97
CA ARG A 483 -8.49 -13.31 -4.68
C ARG A 483 -8.84 -13.42 -3.19
N ASN A 484 -9.70 -12.51 -2.71
CA ASN A 484 -10.16 -12.45 -1.32
C ASN A 484 -11.43 -13.26 -1.01
N ASP A 485 -12.06 -13.88 -2.02
CA ASP A 485 -13.37 -14.57 -1.85
C ASP A 485 -13.31 -15.83 -0.98
N ASP A 486 -12.10 -16.28 -0.65
CA ASP A 486 -11.83 -17.47 0.18
C ASP A 486 -11.12 -17.03 1.48
N GLU A 487 -11.31 -17.74 2.61
CA GLU A 487 -10.62 -17.42 3.89
C GLU A 487 -9.08 -17.53 3.80
N GLU A 488 -8.61 -18.23 2.76
CA GLU A 488 -7.21 -18.47 2.44
C GLU A 488 -6.86 -17.77 1.10
N PRO A 489 -5.62 -17.32 0.89
CA PRO A 489 -5.19 -16.65 -0.34
C PRO A 489 -5.11 -17.65 -1.50
N VAL A 490 -6.25 -17.98 -2.11
CA VAL A 490 -6.33 -18.89 -3.26
C VAL A 490 -5.73 -18.22 -4.49
N ARG A 491 -4.66 -18.82 -5.01
CA ARG A 491 -4.02 -18.43 -6.27
C ARG A 491 -4.99 -18.67 -7.43
N THR A 492 -5.39 -17.58 -8.09
CA THR A 492 -6.41 -17.60 -9.15
C THR A 492 -5.81 -17.40 -10.55
N ASP A 493 -4.75 -16.61 -10.65
CA ASP A 493 -3.94 -16.46 -11.87
C ASP A 493 -2.45 -16.59 -11.52
N ASP A 494 -1.67 -17.17 -12.42
CA ASP A 494 -0.22 -17.24 -12.29
C ASP A 494 0.51 -17.34 -13.62
N VAL A 495 1.76 -16.86 -13.64
CA VAL A 495 2.63 -16.94 -14.82
C VAL A 495 4.10 -16.88 -14.43
N TRP A 496 4.92 -17.69 -15.11
CA TRP A 496 6.37 -17.51 -15.09
C TRP A 496 6.77 -16.46 -16.13
N ILE A 497 7.41 -15.39 -15.68
CA ILE A 497 7.95 -14.33 -16.51
C ILE A 497 9.44 -14.57 -16.67
N THR A 498 9.94 -14.46 -17.90
CA THR A 498 11.38 -14.55 -18.21
C THR A 498 11.95 -13.14 -18.40
N SER A 499 13.05 -12.81 -17.72
CA SER A 499 13.73 -11.51 -17.88
C SER A 499 14.21 -11.29 -19.32
N LEU A 500 14.06 -10.07 -19.81
CA LEU A 500 14.53 -9.62 -21.11
C LEU A 500 16.06 -9.44 -21.15
N ALA A 501 16.75 -9.30 -20.01
CA ALA A 501 18.19 -9.04 -19.95
C ALA A 501 19.04 -10.13 -20.66
N GLY A 502 18.57 -11.37 -20.69
CA GLY A 502 19.21 -12.50 -21.38
C GLY A 502 18.60 -12.85 -22.74
N SER A 503 17.64 -12.07 -23.23
CA SER A 503 16.86 -12.39 -24.43
C SER A 503 17.50 -11.88 -25.73
N GLN A 504 17.03 -12.38 -26.88
CA GLN A 504 17.45 -11.87 -28.20
C GLN A 504 17.06 -10.40 -28.41
N CYS A 505 16.04 -9.88 -27.68
CA CYS A 505 15.62 -8.48 -27.75
C CYS A 505 16.76 -7.52 -27.44
N VAL A 506 17.58 -7.84 -26.43
CA VAL A 506 18.74 -7.03 -26.04
C VAL A 506 19.85 -7.09 -27.10
N GLN A 507 20.01 -8.22 -27.80
CA GLN A 507 21.04 -8.37 -28.83
C GLN A 507 20.70 -7.60 -30.12
N ASP A 508 19.42 -7.58 -30.52
CA ASP A 508 18.92 -6.79 -31.66
C ASP A 508 18.84 -5.27 -31.36
N SER A 509 18.83 -4.88 -30.08
CA SER A 509 18.85 -3.46 -29.64
C SER A 509 20.15 -2.69 -30.00
N SER A 510 21.13 -3.37 -30.61
CA SER A 510 22.25 -2.74 -31.29
C SER A 510 21.85 -1.92 -32.53
N SER A 511 20.56 -1.89 -32.89
CA SER A 511 20.03 -1.02 -33.94
C SER A 511 20.24 0.47 -33.63
N ARG A 512 20.55 1.26 -34.67
CA ARG A 512 20.80 2.72 -34.58
C ARG A 512 19.62 3.52 -34.02
N GLU A 513 18.42 2.95 -33.99
CA GLU A 513 17.17 3.65 -33.72
C GLU A 513 16.89 3.82 -32.21
N PHE A 514 17.12 2.78 -31.40
CA PHE A 514 16.97 2.87 -29.93
C PHE A 514 18.00 3.79 -29.28
N ARG A 515 19.25 3.74 -29.75
CA ARG A 515 20.27 4.71 -29.36
C ARG A 515 19.84 6.13 -29.69
N LYS A 516 19.13 6.35 -30.80
CA LYS A 516 18.66 7.69 -31.17
C LYS A 516 17.57 8.19 -30.21
N ILE A 517 16.66 7.34 -29.74
CA ILE A 517 15.57 7.72 -28.83
C ILE A 517 16.12 8.14 -27.44
N LEU A 518 17.10 7.41 -26.92
CA LEU A 518 17.66 7.70 -25.60
C LEU A 518 18.84 8.69 -25.63
N MET A 519 19.54 8.85 -26.76
CA MET A 519 20.67 9.79 -26.93
C MET A 519 20.33 11.09 -27.66
N SER A 520 19.15 11.22 -28.29
CA SER A 520 18.72 12.53 -28.79
C SER A 520 18.53 13.47 -27.60
N PRO A 521 18.82 14.78 -27.73
CA PRO A 521 18.60 15.76 -26.67
C PRO A 521 17.22 15.61 -26.03
#